data_AF-A0A0C9UFP7-F1
#
_entry.id   AF-A0A0C9UFP7-F1
#
_cell.length_a   1.000
_cell.length_b   1.000
_cell.length_c   1.000
_cell.angle_alpha   90.00
_cell.angle_beta   90.00
_cell.angle_gamma   90.00
#
_symmetry.space_group_name_H-M   'P 1'
#
loop_
_entity.id
_entity.type
_entity.pdbx_description
1 polymer ?
#
loop_
_entity_poly.entity_id
_entity_poly.type
_entity_poly.pdbx_seq_one_letter_code
_entity_poly.pdbx_strand_id
1 'polypeptide(L)' 'MDEMKANVIAALDNVPLSQIQRYANRSAKFMDAYMKGLNGTQAAWAAQKYHGHRVLPGNIFKELEEAQSKTP' A
#
# COMPACT_ATOMS: atom_id res chain seq x y z
N MET A 1 4.91 -26.86 22.43
CA MET A 1 5.12 -26.63 20.98
C MET A 1 3.83 -26.80 20.20
N ASP A 2 3.06 -27.86 20.43
CA ASP A 2 1.82 -28.10 19.67
C ASP A 2 0.70 -27.11 19.96
N GLU A 3 0.56 -26.66 21.21
CA GLU A 3 -0.35 -25.57 21.59
C GLU A 3 -0.04 -24.26 20.85
N MET A 4 1.24 -23.88 20.77
CA MET A 4 1.66 -22.68 20.05
C MET A 4 1.34 -22.76 18.55
N LYS A 5 1.53 -23.95 17.94
CA LYS A 5 1.16 -24.18 16.54
C LYS A 5 -0.35 -24.07 16.35
N ALA A 6 -1.15 -24.69 17.23
CA ALA A 6 -2.61 -24.61 17.17
C ALA A 6 -3.11 -23.17 17.29
N ASN A 7 -2.51 -22.37 18.18
CA ASN A 7 -2.84 -20.97 18.35
C ASN A 7 -2.52 -20.14 17.11
N VAL A 8 -1.39 -20.39 16.43
CA VAL A 8 -1.05 -19.71 15.17
C VAL A 8 -2.07 -20.03 14.08
N ILE A 9 -2.44 -21.30 13.91
CA ILE A 9 -3.43 -21.70 12.90
C ILE A 9 -4.78 -21.04 13.19
N ALA A 10 -5.28 -21.14 14.43
CA ALA A 10 -6.52 -20.52 14.83
C ALA A 10 -6.50 -18.99 14.62
N ALA A 11 -5.38 -18.33 14.89
CA ALA A 11 -5.26 -16.89 14.66
C ALA A 11 -5.34 -16.52 13.18
N LEU A 12 -4.72 -17.30 12.30
CA LEU A 12 -4.78 -17.10 10.84
C LEU A 12 -6.18 -17.35 10.27
N ASP A 13 -6.86 -18.41 10.72
CA ASP A 13 -8.22 -18.75 10.28
C ASP A 13 -9.25 -17.71 10.74
N ASN A 14 -9.01 -17.05 11.87
CA ASN A 14 -9.86 -15.98 12.38
C ASN A 14 -9.71 -14.65 11.63
N VAL A 15 -8.75 -14.51 10.70
CA VAL A 15 -8.62 -13.26 9.94
C VAL A 15 -9.77 -13.16 8.92
N PRO A 16 -10.62 -12.12 8.99
CA PRO A 16 -11.71 -11.97 8.03
C PRO A 16 -11.19 -11.80 6.60
N LEU A 17 -11.87 -12.42 5.63
CA LEU A 17 -11.54 -12.28 4.20
C LEU A 17 -11.46 -10.80 3.77
N SER A 18 -12.32 -9.96 4.31
CA SER A 18 -12.32 -8.52 4.03
C SER A 18 -11.03 -7.82 4.47
N GLN A 19 -10.40 -8.28 5.56
CA GLN A 19 -9.12 -7.75 6.04
C GLN A 19 -7.96 -8.19 5.14
N ILE A 20 -7.96 -9.45 4.70
CA ILE A 20 -6.99 -9.98 3.72
C ILE A 20 -7.07 -9.17 2.43
N GLN A 21 -8.29 -8.97 1.90
CA GLN A 21 -8.52 -8.19 0.69
C GLN A 21 -8.09 -6.72 0.87
N ARG A 22 -8.41 -6.09 2.00
CA ARG A 22 -7.97 -4.70 2.29
C ARG A 22 -6.45 -4.59 2.32
N TYR A 23 -5.77 -5.54 2.96
CA TYR A 23 -4.31 -5.57 3.03
C TYR A 23 -3.70 -5.77 1.64
N ALA A 24 -4.14 -6.77 0.89
CA ALA A 24 -3.64 -7.04 -0.46
C ALA A 24 -3.84 -5.83 -1.40
N ASN A 25 -5.02 -5.19 -1.36
CA ASN A 25 -5.29 -3.98 -2.13
C ASN A 25 -4.39 -2.81 -1.72
N ARG A 26 -4.11 -2.65 -0.42
CA ARG A 26 -3.20 -1.61 0.06
C ARG A 26 -1.77 -1.88 -0.42
N SER A 27 -1.28 -3.10 -0.27
CA SER A 27 0.06 -3.51 -0.72
C SER A 27 0.24 -3.32 -2.23
N ALA A 28 -0.77 -3.63 -3.04
CA ALA A 28 -0.73 -3.43 -4.49
C ALA A 28 -0.43 -1.98 -4.90
N LYS A 29 -0.98 -0.99 -4.18
CA LYS A 29 -0.72 0.44 -4.46
C LYS A 29 0.74 0.82 -4.20
N PHE A 30 1.29 0.33 -3.10
CA PHE A 30 2.70 0.57 -2.77
C PHE A 30 3.62 -0.17 -3.75
N MET A 31 3.29 -1.40 -4.13
CA MET A 31 4.05 -2.13 -5.15
C MET A 31 4.07 -1.39 -6.48
N ASP A 32 2.93 -0.88 -6.95
CA ASP A 32 2.88 -0.08 -8.18
C ASP A 32 3.72 1.21 -8.09
N ALA A 33 3.72 1.86 -6.92
CA ALA A 33 4.60 2.99 -6.67
C ALA A 33 6.09 2.61 -6.77
N TYR A 34 6.49 1.53 -6.10
CA TYR A 34 7.87 1.06 -6.13
C TYR A 34 8.31 0.60 -7.52
N MET A 35 7.45 -0.08 -8.28
CA MET A 35 7.72 -0.47 -9.68
C MET A 35 7.98 0.74 -10.57
N LYS A 36 7.37 1.89 -10.26
CA LYS A 36 7.60 3.15 -10.96
C LYS A 36 8.84 3.91 -10.50
N GLY A 37 9.55 3.44 -9.47
CA GLY A 37 10.76 4.07 -8.94
C GLY A 37 10.52 5.11 -7.84
N LEU A 38 9.32 5.13 -7.25
CA LEU A 38 9.00 6.01 -6.13
C LEU A 38 9.65 5.52 -4.84
N ASN A 39 10.14 6.45 -4.02
CA ASN A 39 10.65 6.12 -2.68
C ASN A 39 9.51 5.99 -1.65
N GLY A 40 9.84 5.62 -0.40
CA GLY A 40 8.84 5.36 0.64
C GLY A 40 7.94 6.55 0.97
N THR A 41 8.49 7.77 1.03
CA THR A 41 7.70 8.98 1.33
C THR A 41 6.81 9.38 0.17
N GLN A 42 7.32 9.30 -1.07
CA GLN A 42 6.55 9.54 -2.29
C GLN A 42 5.43 8.50 -2.48
N ALA A 43 5.70 7.22 -2.21
CA ALA A 43 4.72 6.15 -2.30
C ALA A 43 3.59 6.33 -1.29
N ALA A 44 3.90 6.76 -0.05
CA ALA A 44 2.90 7.07 0.96
C ALA A 44 2.00 8.25 0.54
N TRP A 45 2.60 9.32 0.00
CA TRP A 45 1.85 10.44 -0.55
C TRP A 45 0.95 10.01 -1.73
N ALA A 46 1.48 9.22 -2.66
CA ALA A 46 0.73 8.73 -3.81
C ALA A 46 -0.43 7.83 -3.38
N ALA A 47 -0.24 6.96 -2.40
CA ALA A 47 -1.30 6.11 -1.84
C ALA A 47 -2.41 6.92 -1.16
N GLN A 48 -2.07 8.06 -0.53
CA GLN A 48 -3.04 8.98 0.06
C GLN A 48 -3.82 9.76 -1.00
N LYS A 49 -3.13 10.29 -2.02
CA LYS A 49 -3.75 11.05 -3.11
C LYS A 49 -4.65 10.17 -3.98
N TYR A 50 -4.21 8.96 -4.30
CA TYR A 50 -4.92 8.03 -5.18
C TYR A 50 -5.57 6.88 -4.40
N HIS A 51 -6.32 7.20 -3.35
CA HIS A 51 -6.91 6.19 -2.47
C HIS A 51 -7.89 5.23 -3.18
N GLY A 52 -8.47 5.62 -4.32
CA GLY A 52 -9.34 4.78 -5.14
C GLY A 52 -8.65 4.04 -6.30
N HIS A 53 -7.43 4.43 -6.67
CA HIS A 53 -6.76 3.84 -7.83
C HIS A 53 -5.85 2.70 -7.38
N ARG A 54 -5.84 1.62 -8.15
CA ARG A 54 -4.89 0.49 -7.96
C ARG A 54 -3.60 0.69 -8.74
N VAL A 55 -3.59 1.60 -9.70
CA VAL A 55 -2.46 1.94 -10.56
C VAL A 55 -2.33 3.46 -10.57
N LEU A 56 -1.14 3.95 -10.27
CA LEU A 56 -0.78 5.35 -10.34
C LEU A 56 -0.70 5.80 -11.80
N PRO A 57 -1.03 7.06 -12.12
CA PRO A 57 -0.93 7.54 -13.47
C PRO A 57 0.55 7.70 -13.89
N GLY A 58 0.82 7.65 -15.19
CA GLY A 58 2.20 7.68 -15.72
C GLY A 58 2.94 9.00 -15.47
N ASN A 59 2.21 10.09 -15.22
CA ASN A 59 2.73 11.42 -14.91
C ASN A 59 3.00 11.63 -13.39
N ILE A 60 3.02 10.58 -12.58
CA ILE A 60 3.15 10.68 -11.10
C ILE A 60 4.36 11.49 -10.63
N PHE A 61 5.49 11.41 -11.33
CA PHE A 61 6.69 12.18 -11.00
C PHE A 61 6.50 13.69 -11.17
N LYS A 62 5.85 14.10 -12.25
CA LYS A 62 5.53 15.51 -12.49
C LYS A 62 4.59 16.05 -11.41
N GLU A 63 3.58 15.27 -11.02
CA GLU A 63 2.67 15.66 -9.96
C GLU A 63 3.35 15.74 -8.57
N LEU A 64 4.39 14.96 -8.35
CA LEU A 64 5.22 15.04 -7.14
C LEU A 64 6.08 16.30 -7.11
N GLU A 65 6.71 16.67 -8.23
CA GLU A 65 7.48 17.92 -8.34
C GLU A 65 6.57 19.15 -8.10
N GLU A 66 5.36 19.14 -8.66
CA GLU A 66 4.35 20.17 -8.41
C GLU A 66 3.86 20.19 -6.96
N ALA A 67 3.81 19.04 -6.29
CA ALA A 67 3.44 18.97 -4.88
C ALA A 67 4.55 19.48 -3.96
N GLN A 68 5.81 19.20 -4.29
CA GLN A 68 6.98 19.64 -3.52
C GLN A 68 7.21 21.15 -3.64
N SER A 69 7.04 21.73 -4.84
CA SER A 69 7.21 23.17 -5.09
C SER A 69 6.15 24.06 -4.42
N LYS A 70 5.03 23.46 -3.96
CA LYS A 70 3.97 24.15 -3.21
C LYS A 70 4.17 24.15 -1.70
N THR A 71 5.25 23.52 -1.21
CA THR A 71 5.63 23.58 0.21
C THR A 71 6.37 24.91 0.43
N PRO A 72 5.87 25.84 1.27
CA PRO A 72 6.51 27.13 1.51
C PRO A 72 7.87 27.00 2.20
#